data_AF-A0AA89BAV9-F1
#
_entry.id   AF-A0AA89BAV9-F1
#
_cell.length_a   1.000
_cell.length_b   1.000
_cell.length_c   1.000
_cell.angle_alpha   90.00
_cell.angle_beta   90.00
_cell.angle_gamma   90.00
#
_symmetry.space_group_name_H-M   'P 1'
#
loop_
_entity.id
_entity.type
_entity.pdbx_description
1 polymer ?
#
loop_
_entity_poly.entity_id
_entity_poly.type
_entity_poly.pdbx_seq_one_letter_code
_entity_poly.pdbx_strand_id
1 'polypeptide(L)'
;MTVEQLVQSLCDTKQGYAQFGGLRPFGWDKNYGFQLYMSDPSGNYAGWKAAAIGANNQAAQSILKQDYKDDITREEAVQLALKVLSKTMDSTSLTSEKLELAEVFVSSGKVKYQICSPESLNQLLVKFGVTQPPAETS
;
A
#
# COMPACT_ATOMS: atom_id res chain seq x y z
N MET A 1 18.88 8.24 10.78
CA MET A 1 18.04 7.09 11.16
C MET A 1 17.59 6.44 9.88
N THR A 2 17.97 5.18 9.65
CA THR A 2 17.51 4.41 8.49
C THR A 2 16.08 3.94 8.70
N VAL A 3 15.41 3.50 7.63
CA VAL A 3 14.03 2.98 7.75
C VAL A 3 14.02 1.75 8.66
N GLU A 4 14.99 0.86 8.48
CA GLU A 4 15.19 -0.33 9.30
C GLU A 4 15.37 -0.01 10.79
N GLN A 5 16.17 1.01 11.14
CA GLN A 5 16.35 1.42 12.54
C GLN A 5 15.05 1.91 13.19
N LEU A 6 14.20 2.61 12.42
CA LEU A 6 12.87 3.01 12.87
C LEU A 6 11.96 1.78 13.05
N VAL A 7 12.00 0.84 12.11
CA VAL A 7 11.24 -0.43 12.19
C VAL A 7 11.64 -1.21 13.43
N GLN A 8 12.95 -1.36 13.66
CA GLN A 8 13.49 -2.10 14.79
C GLN A 8 13.08 -1.45 16.12
N SER A 9 13.28 -0.13 16.28
CA SER A 9 12.87 0.58 17.49
C SER A 9 11.35 0.47 17.75
N LEU A 10 10.54 0.50 16.70
CA LEU A 10 9.10 0.30 16.80
C LEU A 10 8.74 -1.15 17.18
N CYS A 11 9.44 -2.14 16.62
CA CYS A 11 9.24 -3.55 16.94
C CYS A 11 9.68 -3.88 18.36
N ASP A 12 10.81 -3.33 18.82
CA ASP A 12 11.28 -3.46 20.21
C ASP A 12 10.27 -2.86 21.19
N THR A 13 9.66 -1.72 20.83
CA THR A 13 8.57 -1.11 21.60
C THR A 13 7.32 -2.01 21.59
N LYS A 14 6.92 -2.56 20.43
CA LYS A 14 5.78 -3.50 20.35
C LYS A 14 6.01 -4.77 21.16
N GLN A 15 7.22 -5.31 21.13
CA GLN A 15 7.61 -6.49 21.91
C GLN A 15 7.49 -6.23 23.41
N GLY A 16 7.77 -5.00 23.86
CA GLY A 16 7.55 -4.56 25.24
C GLY A 16 6.06 -4.38 25.63
N TYR A 17 5.15 -4.23 24.66
CA TYR A 17 3.74 -3.90 24.90
C TYR A 17 2.73 -4.99 24.51
N ALA A 18 3.11 -6.00 23.72
CA ALA A 18 2.42 -7.26 23.36
C ALA A 18 0.87 -7.35 23.46
N GLN A 19 0.13 -6.26 23.22
CA GLN A 19 -1.34 -6.24 23.21
C GLN A 19 -1.96 -5.45 22.04
N PHE A 20 -1.23 -4.66 21.26
CA PHE A 20 -1.79 -3.95 20.09
C PHE A 20 -0.86 -4.01 18.87
N GLY A 21 -1.39 -4.51 17.75
CA GLY A 21 -0.62 -5.01 16.61
C GLY A 21 -0.38 -4.02 15.44
N GLY A 22 0.55 -4.41 14.57
CA GLY A 22 0.44 -4.24 13.11
C GLY A 22 0.70 -2.88 12.48
N LEU A 23 1.64 -2.05 12.99
CA LEU A 23 2.05 -0.83 12.25
C LEU A 23 2.94 -1.16 11.05
N ARG A 24 2.73 -0.44 9.94
CA ARG A 24 3.48 -0.53 8.68
C ARG A 24 4.54 0.58 8.58
N PRO A 25 5.83 0.29 8.77
CA PRO A 25 6.86 1.23 8.38
C PRO A 25 7.08 1.15 6.86
N PHE A 26 6.53 2.13 6.15
CA PHE A 26 6.99 2.49 4.81
C PHE A 26 8.06 3.57 4.95
N GLY A 27 9.16 3.47 4.20
CA GLY A 27 10.18 4.50 4.27
C GLY A 27 11.12 4.52 3.07
N TRP A 28 11.81 5.65 2.95
CA TRP A 28 12.94 5.80 2.04
C TRP A 28 14.15 6.23 2.85
N ASP A 29 15.29 5.60 2.61
CA ASP A 29 16.57 6.11 3.07
C ASP A 29 17.61 6.16 1.94
N LYS A 30 18.69 6.87 2.21
CA LYS A 30 19.77 7.10 1.24
C LYS A 30 20.60 5.85 0.96
N ASN A 31 20.52 4.82 1.79
CA ASN A 31 21.40 3.65 1.74
C ASN A 31 20.76 2.53 0.90
N TYR A 32 19.45 2.32 1.05
CA TYR A 32 18.71 1.22 0.44
C TYR A 32 17.50 1.67 -0.38
N GLY A 33 17.24 2.98 -0.47
CA GLY A 33 16.12 3.53 -1.22
C GLY A 33 14.78 3.24 -0.56
N PHE A 34 13.76 2.95 -1.37
CA PHE A 34 12.42 2.63 -0.90
C PHE A 34 12.36 1.23 -0.30
N GLN A 35 11.81 1.15 0.91
CA GLN A 35 11.70 -0.09 1.65
C GLN A 35 10.27 -0.24 2.19
N LEU A 36 9.75 -1.44 2.09
CA LEU A 36 8.48 -1.85 2.68
C LEU A 36 8.76 -2.94 3.70
N TYR A 37 8.37 -2.68 4.94
CA TYR A 37 8.47 -3.64 6.02
C TYR A 37 7.08 -3.97 6.57
N MET A 38 6.91 -5.24 6.93
CA MET A 38 5.75 -5.71 7.66
C MET A 38 6.23 -6.28 8.98
N SER A 39 5.63 -5.83 10.07
CA SER A 39 5.82 -6.41 11.40
C SER A 39 4.57 -7.15 11.83
N ASP A 40 4.73 -8.27 12.52
CA ASP A 40 3.63 -8.96 13.20
C ASP A 40 3.59 -8.62 14.71
N PRO A 41 2.50 -8.97 15.43
CA PRO A 41 2.35 -8.66 16.86
C PRO A 41 3.40 -9.29 17.79
N SER A 42 4.16 -10.30 17.33
CA SER A 42 5.22 -10.93 18.11
C SER A 42 6.54 -10.14 18.12
N GLY A 43 6.61 -9.03 17.36
CA GLY A 43 7.80 -8.20 17.23
C GLY A 43 8.72 -8.61 16.08
N ASN A 44 8.40 -9.68 15.34
CA ASN A 44 9.11 -10.02 14.12
C ASN A 44 8.73 -9.07 12.98
N TYR A 45 9.70 -8.73 12.13
CA TYR A 45 9.49 -7.95 10.92
C TYR A 45 10.23 -8.55 9.73
N ALA A 46 9.70 -8.35 8.53
CA ALA A 46 10.31 -8.78 7.28
C ALA A 46 10.18 -7.69 6.21
N GLY A 47 11.17 -7.60 5.32
CA GLY A 47 11.13 -6.74 4.15
C GLY A 47 10.34 -7.38 3.01
N TRP A 48 9.55 -6.58 2.29
CA TRP A 48 8.70 -7.03 1.19
C TRP A 48 8.84 -6.11 -0.02
N LYS A 49 8.70 -6.67 -1.22
CA LYS A 49 8.58 -5.88 -2.45
C LYS A 49 7.13 -5.45 -2.72
N ALA A 50 6.20 -6.37 -2.45
CA ALA A 50 4.78 -6.11 -2.37
C ALA A 50 4.17 -7.03 -1.33
N ALA A 51 3.19 -6.54 -0.57
CA ALA A 51 2.52 -7.35 0.43
C ALA A 51 1.09 -6.88 0.70
N ALA A 52 0.23 -7.82 1.09
CA ALA A 52 -1.14 -7.58 1.52
C ALA A 52 -1.39 -8.23 2.89
N ILE A 53 -2.20 -7.57 3.71
CA ILE A 53 -2.63 -8.02 5.05
C ILE A 53 -4.14 -7.88 5.20
N GLY A 54 -4.72 -8.52 6.21
CA GLY A 54 -6.14 -8.43 6.52
C GLY A 54 -6.97 -9.54 5.85
N ALA A 55 -8.25 -9.24 5.60
CA ALA A 55 -9.17 -10.17 4.96
C ALA A 55 -8.71 -10.51 3.53
N ASN A 56 -8.92 -11.77 3.11
CA ASN A 56 -8.57 -12.26 1.77
C ASN A 56 -7.08 -12.09 1.39
N ASN A 57 -6.17 -12.02 2.37
CA ASN A 57 -4.74 -11.82 2.08
C ASN A 57 -4.16 -12.91 1.16
N GLN A 58 -4.62 -14.16 1.26
CA GLN A 58 -4.06 -15.25 0.47
C GLN A 58 -4.33 -15.05 -1.03
N ALA A 59 -5.54 -14.59 -1.37
CA ALA A 59 -5.90 -14.22 -2.73
C ALA A 59 -5.12 -12.99 -3.19
N ALA A 60 -5.01 -11.96 -2.34
CA ALA A 60 -4.24 -10.75 -2.64
C ALA A 60 -2.76 -11.06 -2.92
N GLN A 61 -2.13 -11.87 -2.07
CA GLN A 61 -0.74 -12.30 -2.19
C GLN A 61 -0.51 -13.14 -3.46
N SER A 62 -1.50 -13.93 -3.88
CA SER A 62 -1.41 -14.69 -5.13
C SER A 62 -1.39 -13.79 -6.35
N ILE A 63 -2.25 -12.76 -6.38
CA ILE A 63 -2.27 -11.76 -7.46
C ILE A 63 -0.96 -10.95 -7.46
N LEU A 64 -0.50 -10.51 -6.29
CA LEU A 64 0.77 -9.78 -6.17
C LEU A 64 1.95 -10.61 -6.68
N LYS A 65 2.04 -11.90 -6.33
CA LYS A 65 3.11 -12.78 -6.83
C LYS A 65 3.09 -12.97 -8.34
N GLN A 66 1.91 -12.97 -8.95
CA GLN A 66 1.76 -13.20 -10.39
C GLN A 66 2.02 -11.94 -11.21
N ASP A 67 1.54 -10.79 -10.74
CA ASP A 67 1.48 -9.56 -11.53
C ASP A 67 2.55 -8.53 -11.16
N TYR A 68 3.21 -8.65 -10.00
CA TYR A 68 4.30 -7.75 -9.60
C TYR A 68 5.55 -7.96 -10.45
N LYS A 69 6.24 -6.86 -10.77
CA LYS A 69 7.53 -6.86 -11.45
C LYS A 69 8.51 -5.96 -10.71
N ASP A 70 9.79 -6.31 -10.74
CA ASP A 70 10.85 -5.54 -10.08
C ASP A 70 11.04 -4.14 -10.70
N ASP A 71 10.75 -3.98 -11.99
CA ASP A 71 10.84 -2.74 -12.76
C ASP A 71 9.50 -1.99 -12.85
N ILE A 72 8.55 -2.31 -11.96
CA ILE A 72 7.21 -1.70 -11.97
C ILE A 72 7.27 -0.18 -11.80
N THR A 73 6.58 0.54 -12.68
CA THR A 73 6.46 1.99 -12.54
C THR A 73 5.46 2.38 -11.45
N ARG A 74 5.50 3.64 -11.01
CA ARG A 74 4.55 4.18 -10.02
C ARG A 74 3.09 3.98 -10.47
N GLU A 75 2.78 4.28 -11.73
CA GLU A 75 1.42 4.13 -12.26
C GLU A 75 0.98 2.67 -12.31
N GLU A 76 1.86 1.76 -12.73
CA GLU A 76 1.58 0.31 -12.74
C GLU A 76 1.40 -0.24 -11.33
N ALA A 77 2.17 0.25 -10.35
CA ALA A 77 2.03 -0.15 -8.95
C ALA A 77 0.67 0.26 -8.37
N VAL A 78 0.21 1.48 -8.68
CA VAL A 78 -1.14 1.95 -8.31
C VAL A 78 -2.20 1.08 -8.99
N GLN A 79 -2.04 0.79 -10.28
CA GLN A 79 -2.96 -0.08 -11.01
C GLN A 79 -3.03 -1.49 -10.41
N LEU A 80 -1.88 -2.07 -10.06
CA LEU A 80 -1.80 -3.38 -9.42
C LEU A 80 -2.48 -3.37 -8.05
N ALA A 81 -2.26 -2.33 -7.23
CA ALA A 81 -2.91 -2.18 -5.94
C ALA A 81 -4.44 -2.12 -6.08
N LEU A 82 -4.95 -1.32 -7.01
CA LEU A 82 -6.39 -1.22 -7.29
C LEU A 82 -6.98 -2.53 -7.83
N LYS A 83 -6.25 -3.22 -8.72
CA LYS A 83 -6.64 -4.54 -9.24
C LYS A 83 -6.74 -5.59 -8.14
N VAL A 84 -5.75 -5.63 -7.24
CA VAL A 84 -5.77 -6.52 -6.07
C VAL A 84 -6.99 -6.23 -5.22
N LEU A 85 -7.21 -4.97 -4.84
CA LEU A 85 -8.34 -4.58 -4.01
C LEU A 85 -9.69 -4.89 -4.67
N SER A 86 -9.83 -4.63 -5.97
CA SER A 86 -11.04 -4.96 -6.72
C SER A 86 -11.36 -6.45 -6.77
N LYS A 87 -10.35 -7.33 -6.69
CA LYS A 87 -10.54 -8.78 -6.73
C LYS A 87 -10.71 -9.41 -5.35
N THR A 88 -10.28 -8.73 -4.29
CA THR A 88 -10.30 -9.27 -2.93
C THR A 88 -11.33 -8.62 -2.03
N MET A 89 -11.94 -7.51 -2.45
CA MET A 89 -13.03 -6.86 -1.74
C MET A 89 -14.36 -7.52 -2.11
N ASP A 90 -15.20 -7.81 -1.11
CA ASP A 90 -16.51 -8.43 -1.32
C ASP A 90 -17.55 -7.47 -1.95
N SER A 91 -17.23 -6.17 -2.00
CA SER A 91 -18.07 -5.16 -2.64
C SER A 91 -17.92 -5.18 -4.15
N THR A 92 -19.06 -5.20 -4.87
CA THR A 92 -19.14 -5.13 -6.33
C THR A 92 -18.70 -3.76 -6.90
N SER A 93 -18.56 -2.74 -6.06
CA SER A 93 -18.09 -1.41 -6.43
C SER A 93 -17.04 -0.89 -5.43
N LEU A 94 -15.85 -0.56 -5.94
CA LEU A 94 -14.83 0.20 -5.23
C LEU A 94 -15.11 1.69 -5.42
N THR A 95 -15.51 2.40 -4.39
CA THR A 95 -15.68 3.87 -4.45
C THR A 95 -14.55 4.57 -3.72
N SER A 96 -14.34 5.86 -4.00
CA SER A 96 -13.36 6.69 -3.29
C SER A 96 -13.61 6.79 -1.77
N GLU A 97 -14.81 6.43 -1.30
CA GLU A 97 -15.17 6.43 0.12
C GLU A 97 -14.73 5.15 0.83
N LYS A 98 -14.56 4.05 0.10
CA LYS A 98 -14.21 2.73 0.65
C LYS A 98 -12.71 2.46 0.62
N LEU A 99 -11.93 3.36 0.04
CA LEU A 99 -10.52 3.14 -0.25
C LEU A 99 -9.75 4.42 -0.02
N GLU A 100 -8.60 4.29 0.63
CA GLU A 100 -7.62 5.36 0.77
C GLU A 100 -6.33 4.90 0.08
N LEU A 101 -5.76 5.78 -0.75
CA LEU A 101 -4.49 5.54 -1.42
C LEU A 101 -3.50 6.61 -0.97
N ALA A 102 -2.34 6.17 -0.50
CA ALA A 102 -1.24 7.04 -0.16
C ALA A 102 0.03 6.58 -0.87
N GLU A 103 0.78 7.54 -1.39
CA GLU A 103 1.98 7.31 -2.17
C GLU A 103 3.19 7.99 -1.53
N VAL A 104 4.30 7.26 -1.45
CA VAL A 104 5.60 7.81 -1.06
C VAL A 104 6.49 7.74 -2.29
N PHE A 105 6.97 8.88 -2.77
CA PHE A 105 7.78 8.95 -3.99
C PHE A 105 8.85 10.04 -3.89
N VAL A 106 9.89 9.95 -4.73
CA VAL A 106 10.94 10.98 -4.80
C VAL A 106 10.63 11.92 -5.95
N SER A 107 10.61 13.22 -5.66
CA SER A 107 10.39 14.28 -6.64
C SER A 107 11.41 15.39 -6.39
N SER A 108 12.21 15.72 -7.41
CA SER A 108 13.30 16.71 -7.31
C SER A 108 14.28 16.41 -6.17
N GLY A 109 14.65 15.14 -6.00
CA GLY A 109 15.60 14.70 -4.95
C GLY A 109 15.07 14.73 -3.52
N LYS A 110 13.78 15.03 -3.32
CA LYS A 110 13.11 15.01 -2.01
C LYS A 110 12.04 13.93 -1.97
N VAL A 111 11.99 13.18 -0.88
CA VAL A 111 10.90 12.24 -0.59
C VAL A 111 9.64 13.06 -0.30
N LYS A 112 8.55 12.71 -0.97
CA LYS A 112 7.22 13.27 -0.77
C LYS A 112 6.29 12.15 -0.36
N TYR A 113 5.39 12.47 0.55
CA TYR A 113 4.24 11.66 0.91
C TYR A 113 2.99 12.40 0.46
N GLN A 114 2.09 11.70 -0.23
CA GLN A 114 0.84 12.27 -0.74
C GLN A 114 -0.29 11.28 -0.53
N ILE A 115 -1.36 11.72 0.12
CA ILE A 115 -2.64 11.00 0.15
C ILE A 115 -3.43 11.45 -1.08
N CYS A 116 -3.93 10.50 -1.86
CA CYS A 116 -4.77 10.79 -3.01
C CYS A 116 -6.11 11.34 -2.54
N SER A 117 -6.52 12.50 -3.08
CA SER A 117 -7.86 13.04 -2.82
C SER A 117 -8.93 12.10 -3.40
N PRO A 118 -10.16 12.10 -2.86
CA PRO A 118 -11.26 11.31 -3.40
C PRO A 118 -11.49 11.55 -4.90
N GLU A 119 -11.32 12.79 -5.36
CA GLU A 119 -11.41 13.17 -6.78
C GLU A 119 -10.34 12.49 -7.64
N SER A 120 -9.08 12.56 -7.19
CA SER A 120 -7.96 11.91 -7.88
C SER A 120 -8.14 10.39 -7.90
N LEU A 121 -8.63 9.83 -6.80
CA LEU A 121 -8.87 8.40 -6.67
C LEU A 121 -10.01 7.94 -7.59
N ASN A 122 -11.10 8.71 -7.69
CA ASN A 122 -12.19 8.42 -8.63
C ASN A 122 -11.70 8.48 -10.09
N GLN A 123 -10.86 9.46 -10.44
CA GLN A 123 -10.25 9.51 -11.77
C GLN A 123 -9.41 8.27 -12.06
N LEU A 124 -8.63 7.79 -11.09
CA LEU A 124 -7.85 6.54 -11.22
C LEU A 124 -8.78 5.33 -11.36
N LEU A 125 -9.83 5.21 -10.54
CA LEU A 125 -10.79 4.10 -10.60
C LEU A 125 -11.49 4.03 -11.96
N VAL A 126 -11.87 5.18 -12.54
CA VAL A 126 -12.45 5.27 -13.89
C VAL A 126 -11.40 4.94 -14.96
N LYS A 127 -10.18 5.51 -14.86
CA LYS A 127 -9.06 5.24 -15.79
C LYS A 127 -8.73 3.75 -15.87
N PHE A 128 -8.83 3.04 -14.76
CA PHE A 128 -8.54 1.61 -14.69
C PHE A 128 -9.76 0.71 -14.88
N GLY A 129 -10.94 1.28 -15.20
CA GLY A 129 -12.17 0.53 -15.48
C GLY A 129 -12.75 -0.22 -14.27
N VAL A 130 -12.39 0.20 -13.05
CA VAL A 130 -12.86 -0.40 -11.80
C VAL A 130 -14.25 0.15 -11.41
N THR A 131 -14.58 1.37 -11.86
CA THR A 131 -15.89 2.00 -11.67
C THR A 131 -16.41 2.63 -12.96
N GLN A 132 -17.75 2.75 -13.06
CA GLN A 132 -18.38 3.59 -14.08
C GLN A 132 -18.30 5.07 -13.65
N PRO A 133 -18.17 6.01 -14.60
CA PRO A 133 -18.29 7.43 -14.28
C PRO A 133 -19.65 7.70 -13.61
N PRO A 134 -19.73 8.65 -12.66
CA PRO A 134 -21.02 9.02 -12.09
C PRO A 134 -21.93 9.44 -13.25
N ALA A 135 -23.12 8.83 -13.31
CA ALA A 135 -24.12 9.21 -14.29
C ALA A 135 -24.37 10.72 -14.13
N GLU A 136 -24.15 11.49 -15.21
CA GLU A 136 -24.47 12.90 -15.26
C GLU A 136 -25.95 13.06 -14.85
N THR A 137 -26.20 13.53 -13.63
CA THR A 137 -27.51 14.06 -13.26
C THR A 137 -27.72 15.31 -14.11
N SER A 138 -28.72 15.20 -14.99
CA SER A 138 -29.23 16.21 -15.91
C SER A 138 -29.54 17.55 -15.27
#